data_AF-A0AAD6XG05-F1
#
_entry.id   AF-A0AAD6XG05-F1
#
_cell.length_a   1.000
_cell.length_b   1.000
_cell.length_c   1.000
_cell.angle_alpha   90.00
_cell.angle_beta   90.00
_cell.angle_gamma   90.00
#
_symmetry.space_group_name_H-M   'P 1'
#
loop_
_entity.id
_entity.type
_entity.pdbx_description
1 polymer ?
#
loop_
_entity_poly.entity_id
_entity_poly.type
_entity_poly.pdbx_seq_one_letter_code
_entity_poly.pdbx_strand_id
1 'polypeptide(L)'
;MSTRRRRARASLWTHKKSHTKLQRAPDEAEWAALEHTQVGAFVFEDENGSEVEFRLNDVGVIFPEAGERRHAYKLEDSWLAKIKGIRVRSEDEVWVAVNWYYSPLDIKEKMPGLLAHCAKRERIYSHHSELIPASIFEVPVPMMLFLEDDPEQQFFPGDRFFCRYFFDANPDRQDYRVLPYTCSGGEGEAPSSTPKRAYDLNACICGAPYSPDDTEPARVMHWCPRPQCRRAHHYGCLLAREQQVLMTAQDAAFARLESSPDANKRISVDPRVVLDRVPAGILRLAGQPIVRGGAFGITGNVACVVHARRAVYDILRGDADFDALTAYDDEAGWADAIVEPYLYFGDADGDAGRTVSVLFCPGCGGAV
;
A
#
# COMPACT_ATOMS: atom_id res chain seq x y z
N MET A 1 14.73 14.67 38.18
CA MET A 1 15.21 13.35 37.70
C MET A 1 14.06 12.35 37.82
N SER A 2 13.32 12.15 36.73
CA SER A 2 12.17 11.23 36.68
C SER A 2 12.66 9.84 36.29
N THR A 3 12.65 8.90 37.22
CA THR A 3 13.02 7.50 36.99
C THR A 3 11.90 6.79 36.23
N ARG A 4 12.02 6.70 34.91
CA ARG A 4 11.20 5.80 34.07
C ARG A 4 11.40 4.36 34.56
N ARG A 5 10.41 3.80 35.27
CA ARG A 5 10.33 2.37 35.58
C ARG A 5 10.33 1.59 34.27
N ARG A 6 11.41 0.86 33.98
CA ARG A 6 11.41 -0.21 32.96
C ARG A 6 10.37 -1.25 33.40
N ARG A 7 9.25 -1.34 32.68
CA ARG A 7 8.33 -2.49 32.82
C ARG A 7 9.16 -3.74 32.51
N ALA A 8 9.17 -4.70 33.44
CA ALA A 8 9.76 -6.01 33.19
C ALA A 8 9.15 -6.56 31.91
N ARG A 9 9.98 -6.94 30.93
CA ARG A 9 9.52 -7.71 29.77
C ARG A 9 8.92 -8.99 30.35
N ALA A 10 7.60 -9.16 30.24
CA ALA A 10 6.95 -10.44 30.53
C ALA A 10 7.73 -11.53 29.77
N SER A 11 8.06 -12.64 30.45
CA SER A 11 8.92 -13.66 29.88
C SER A 11 8.36 -14.12 28.53
N LEU A 12 9.19 -14.05 27.50
CA LEU A 12 8.88 -14.60 26.18
C LEU A 12 8.70 -16.11 26.35
N TRP A 13 7.54 -16.62 25.98
CA TRP A 13 7.25 -18.06 26.01
C TRP A 13 7.82 -18.68 24.74
N THR A 14 8.79 -19.57 24.88
CA THR A 14 9.42 -20.29 23.78
C THR A 14 8.74 -21.65 23.62
N HIS A 15 7.96 -21.81 22.56
CA HIS A 15 7.29 -23.07 22.27
C HIS A 15 8.15 -23.98 21.37
N LYS A 16 8.47 -25.18 21.85
CA LYS A 16 8.98 -26.27 20.98
C LYS A 16 7.81 -26.94 20.27
N LYS A 17 7.91 -27.11 18.96
CA LYS A 17 6.87 -27.74 18.12
C LYS A 17 6.76 -29.24 18.44
N SER A 18 5.91 -29.59 19.40
CA SER A 18 5.47 -30.97 19.66
C SER A 18 4.32 -31.32 18.70
N HIS A 19 4.34 -32.51 18.11
CA HIS A 19 3.21 -33.09 17.35
C HIS A 19 2.04 -33.49 18.28
N THR A 20 1.56 -32.53 19.07
CA THR A 20 0.42 -32.74 19.96
C THR A 20 -0.84 -32.85 19.11
N LYS A 21 -1.70 -33.83 19.40
CA LYS A 21 -3.02 -33.94 18.77
C LYS A 21 -3.72 -32.57 18.85
N LEU A 22 -4.19 -32.06 17.71
CA LEU A 22 -4.96 -30.81 17.65
C LEU A 22 -6.08 -30.85 18.69
N GLN A 23 -5.96 -30.01 19.71
CA GLN A 23 -6.99 -29.86 20.73
C GLN A 23 -8.19 -29.11 20.14
N ARG A 24 -9.37 -29.26 20.77
CA ARG A 24 -10.57 -28.51 20.38
C ARG A 24 -10.30 -27.02 20.60
N ALA A 25 -10.68 -26.20 19.63
CA ALA A 25 -10.76 -24.75 19.80
C ALA A 25 -11.57 -24.39 21.06
N PRO A 26 -11.13 -23.38 21.84
CA PRO A 26 -11.96 -22.78 22.87
C PRO A 26 -13.29 -22.35 22.25
N ASP A 27 -14.38 -22.54 22.98
CA ASP A 27 -15.62 -21.86 22.61
C ASP A 27 -15.59 -20.40 23.07
N GLU A 28 -16.61 -19.63 22.72
CA GLU A 28 -16.67 -18.19 23.02
C GLU A 28 -16.64 -17.91 24.54
N ALA A 29 -17.32 -18.72 25.34
CA ALA A 29 -17.37 -18.57 26.79
C ALA A 29 -16.01 -18.89 27.42
N GLU A 30 -15.37 -19.97 26.97
CA GLU A 30 -14.03 -20.34 27.40
C GLU A 30 -12.99 -19.30 26.97
N TRP A 31 -13.04 -18.85 25.71
CA TRP A 31 -12.17 -17.79 25.22
C TRP A 31 -12.31 -16.57 26.13
N ALA A 32 -13.53 -16.08 26.36
CA ALA A 32 -13.79 -14.94 27.25
C ALA A 32 -13.23 -15.14 28.67
N ALA A 33 -13.29 -16.36 29.22
CA ALA A 33 -12.71 -16.66 30.52
C ALA A 33 -11.17 -16.55 30.53
N LEU A 34 -10.51 -16.78 29.40
CA LEU A 34 -9.06 -16.63 29.22
C LEU A 34 -8.58 -15.16 29.11
N GLU A 35 -9.46 -14.16 29.24
CA GLU A 35 -9.06 -12.73 29.13
C GLU A 35 -7.88 -12.37 30.04
N HIS A 36 -7.84 -12.93 31.26
CA HIS A 36 -6.79 -12.68 32.23
C HIS A 36 -5.42 -13.29 31.85
N THR A 37 -5.38 -14.18 30.86
CA THR A 37 -4.15 -14.78 30.31
C THR A 37 -3.73 -14.16 28.97
N GLN A 38 -4.29 -13.00 28.63
CA GLN A 38 -3.90 -12.28 27.43
C GLN A 38 -2.43 -11.86 27.48
N VAL A 39 -1.71 -12.15 26.39
CA VAL A 39 -0.31 -11.76 26.19
C VAL A 39 -0.19 -10.88 24.94
N GLY A 40 0.86 -10.06 24.89
CA GLY A 40 1.10 -9.16 23.75
C GLY A 40 1.83 -9.82 22.58
N ALA A 41 2.45 -10.98 22.81
CA ALA A 41 3.25 -11.69 21.83
C ALA A 41 3.39 -13.18 22.20
N PHE A 42 3.75 -14.00 21.21
CA PHE A 42 4.23 -15.37 21.40
C PHE A 42 5.46 -15.61 20.51
N VAL A 43 6.30 -16.57 20.91
CA VAL A 43 7.52 -16.95 20.18
C VAL A 43 7.50 -18.45 19.91
N PHE A 44 7.91 -18.86 18.73
CA PHE A 44 8.29 -20.24 18.48
C PHE A 44 9.66 -20.33 17.83
N GLU A 45 10.25 -21.51 17.98
CA GLU A 45 11.49 -21.87 17.33
C GLU A 45 11.17 -22.41 15.92
N ASP A 46 11.78 -21.81 14.89
CA ASP A 46 11.70 -22.29 13.52
C ASP A 46 12.55 -23.56 13.30
N GLU A 47 12.57 -24.08 12.08
CA GLU A 47 13.31 -25.30 11.74
C GLU A 47 14.83 -25.14 11.83
N ASN A 48 15.33 -23.90 11.86
CA ASN A 48 16.75 -23.56 12.00
C ASN A 48 17.13 -23.25 13.46
N GLY A 49 16.21 -23.41 14.43
CA GLY A 49 16.46 -23.03 15.82
C GLY A 49 16.34 -21.54 16.09
N SER A 50 15.86 -20.75 15.12
CA SER A 50 15.71 -19.30 15.26
C SER A 50 14.36 -18.96 15.88
N GLU A 51 14.37 -18.04 16.85
CA GLU A 51 13.15 -17.55 17.47
C GLU A 51 12.40 -16.59 16.53
N VAL A 52 11.13 -16.89 16.26
CA VAL A 52 10.22 -16.04 15.50
C VAL A 52 9.13 -15.52 16.44
N GLU A 53 9.09 -14.20 16.62
CA GLU A 53 8.13 -13.50 17.48
C GLU A 53 6.93 -13.01 16.66
N PHE A 54 5.71 -13.22 17.19
CA PHE A 54 4.46 -12.67 16.67
C PHE A 54 3.80 -11.80 17.72
N ARG A 55 3.30 -10.64 17.32
CA ARG A 55 2.63 -9.66 18.17
C ARG A 55 1.18 -9.45 17.76
N LEU A 56 0.41 -8.82 18.66
CA LEU A 56 -0.90 -8.28 18.31
C LEU A 56 -0.80 -7.37 17.08
N ASN A 57 -1.76 -7.54 16.16
CA ASN A 57 -1.86 -6.88 14.86
C ASN A 57 -0.86 -7.32 13.78
N ASP A 58 0.11 -8.18 14.08
CA ASP A 58 0.93 -8.80 13.03
C ASP A 58 0.06 -9.63 12.09
N VAL A 59 0.52 -9.78 10.86
CA VAL A 59 -0.06 -10.71 9.88
C VAL A 59 0.86 -11.90 9.78
N GLY A 60 0.32 -13.10 9.97
CA GLY A 60 1.09 -14.33 9.92
C GLY A 60 0.68 -15.23 8.76
N VAL A 61 1.66 -15.97 8.24
CA VAL A 61 1.42 -17.10 7.33
C VAL A 61 0.96 -18.30 8.15
N ILE A 62 -0.13 -18.92 7.71
CA ILE A 62 -0.76 -20.07 8.35
C ILE A 62 -0.75 -21.26 7.40
N PHE A 63 -0.34 -22.42 7.91
CA PHE A 63 -0.45 -23.69 7.20
C PHE A 63 -1.43 -24.63 7.90
N PRO A 64 -2.50 -25.07 7.22
CA PRO A 64 -3.54 -25.88 7.84
C PRO A 64 -3.07 -27.31 8.19
N GLU A 65 -2.03 -27.82 7.53
CA GLU A 65 -1.49 -29.15 7.79
C GLU A 65 -0.10 -29.06 8.45
N ALA A 66 -0.01 -29.61 9.66
CA ALA A 66 1.27 -29.89 10.30
C ALA A 66 1.91 -31.12 9.61
N GLY A 67 2.54 -30.92 8.44
CA GLY A 67 3.18 -32.00 7.68
C GLY A 67 4.33 -31.51 6.79
N GLU A 68 5.12 -32.47 6.28
CA GLU A 68 6.39 -32.31 5.54
C GLU A 68 6.34 -31.48 4.24
N ARG A 69 5.18 -30.92 3.87
CA ARG A 69 5.00 -30.15 2.62
C ARG A 69 5.20 -28.64 2.75
N ARG A 70 5.71 -28.14 3.88
CA ARG A 70 5.90 -26.70 4.12
C ARG A 70 6.72 -25.99 3.04
N HIS A 71 7.76 -26.62 2.52
CA HIS A 71 8.66 -26.01 1.54
C HIS A 71 8.15 -25.98 0.09
N ALA A 72 7.00 -26.61 -0.20
CA ALA A 72 6.50 -26.71 -1.58
C ALA A 72 5.51 -25.59 -1.96
N TYR A 73 4.99 -24.85 -0.97
CA TYR A 73 4.00 -23.81 -1.24
C TYR A 73 4.69 -22.51 -1.64
N LYS A 74 4.16 -21.90 -2.69
CA LYS A 74 4.50 -20.51 -2.94
C LYS A 74 3.82 -19.66 -1.87
N LEU A 75 4.53 -18.63 -1.41
CA LEU A 75 3.99 -17.70 -0.42
C LEU A 75 2.66 -17.08 -0.89
N GLU A 76 2.50 -16.85 -2.19
CA GLU A 76 1.27 -16.33 -2.82
C GLU A 76 0.04 -17.26 -2.71
N ASP A 77 0.24 -18.54 -2.38
CA ASP A 77 -0.84 -19.52 -2.18
C ASP A 77 -1.15 -19.77 -0.69
N SER A 78 -0.43 -19.10 0.21
CA SER A 78 -0.55 -19.33 1.66
C SER A 78 -1.72 -18.56 2.28
N TRP A 79 -2.32 -19.14 3.33
CA TRP A 79 -3.33 -18.47 4.14
C TRP A 79 -2.67 -17.40 5.01
N LEU A 80 -3.29 -16.21 5.07
CA LEU A 80 -2.82 -15.10 5.87
C LEU A 80 -3.90 -14.65 6.84
N ALA A 81 -3.52 -14.33 8.08
CA ALA A 81 -4.46 -13.77 9.04
C ALA A 81 -3.82 -12.72 9.94
N LYS A 82 -4.61 -11.69 10.28
CA LYS A 82 -4.24 -10.65 11.25
C LYS A 82 -4.50 -11.14 12.67
N ILE A 83 -3.50 -11.06 13.54
CA ILE A 83 -3.63 -11.41 14.95
C ILE A 83 -4.44 -10.35 15.69
N LYS A 84 -5.58 -10.75 16.28
CA LYS A 84 -6.49 -9.88 17.04
C LYS A 84 -6.40 -10.08 18.54
N GLY A 85 -6.06 -11.28 18.99
CA GLY A 85 -5.90 -11.60 20.40
C GLY A 85 -5.00 -12.83 20.58
N ILE A 86 -4.23 -12.85 21.65
CA ILE A 86 -3.35 -13.97 22.01
C ILE A 86 -3.64 -14.30 23.47
N ARG A 87 -4.05 -15.54 23.76
CA ARG A 87 -4.36 -15.99 25.12
C ARG A 87 -3.71 -17.34 25.39
N VAL A 88 -3.30 -17.55 26.64
CA VAL A 88 -2.64 -18.77 27.09
C VAL A 88 -3.66 -19.62 27.85
N ARG A 89 -3.95 -20.82 27.34
CA ARG A 89 -4.87 -21.75 28.00
C ARG A 89 -4.13 -22.62 29.03
N SER A 90 -2.89 -23.01 28.72
CA SER A 90 -1.97 -23.71 29.61
C SER A 90 -0.52 -23.38 29.22
N GLU A 91 0.46 -23.81 30.01
CA GLU A 91 1.90 -23.55 29.75
C GLU A 91 2.33 -23.94 28.33
N ASP A 92 1.69 -24.96 27.76
CA ASP A 92 1.98 -25.49 26.43
C ASP A 92 0.90 -25.18 25.38
N GLU A 93 -0.02 -24.26 25.66
CA GLU A 93 -1.18 -24.04 24.79
C GLU A 93 -1.53 -22.57 24.65
N VAL A 94 -1.11 -22.01 23.51
CA VAL A 94 -1.40 -20.64 23.11
C VAL A 94 -2.44 -20.64 21.99
N TRP A 95 -3.52 -19.89 22.18
CA TRP A 95 -4.58 -19.69 21.20
C TRP A 95 -4.59 -18.26 20.69
N VAL A 96 -4.91 -18.12 19.41
CA VAL A 96 -4.88 -16.86 18.70
C VAL A 96 -6.23 -16.62 18.06
N ALA A 97 -6.85 -15.49 18.40
CA ALA A 97 -7.98 -14.96 17.63
C ALA A 97 -7.44 -14.21 16.42
N VAL A 98 -7.94 -14.55 15.24
CA VAL A 98 -7.47 -13.97 13.98
C VAL A 98 -8.60 -13.47 13.12
N ASN A 99 -8.29 -12.50 12.26
CA ASN A 99 -9.13 -12.12 11.12
C ASN A 99 -8.46 -12.53 9.82
N TRP A 100 -9.21 -13.17 8.93
CA TRP A 100 -8.68 -13.71 7.68
C TRP A 100 -8.43 -12.65 6.61
N TYR A 101 -7.35 -12.85 5.85
CA TYR A 101 -7.09 -12.22 4.57
C TYR A 101 -7.32 -13.24 3.45
N TYR A 102 -8.28 -12.95 2.58
CA TYR A 102 -8.59 -13.80 1.44
C TYR A 102 -7.73 -13.44 0.23
N SER A 103 -7.33 -14.46 -0.52
CA SER A 103 -6.90 -14.27 -1.90
C SER A 103 -8.12 -14.00 -2.80
N PRO A 104 -7.92 -13.36 -3.96
CA PRO A 104 -8.98 -13.22 -4.96
C PRO A 104 -9.56 -14.58 -5.42
N LEU A 105 -8.76 -15.65 -5.36
CA LEU A 105 -9.20 -17.00 -5.71
C LEU A 105 -10.18 -17.59 -4.69
N ASP A 106 -10.02 -17.27 -3.41
CA ASP A 106 -10.88 -17.79 -2.34
C ASP A 106 -12.32 -17.26 -2.44
N ILE A 107 -12.48 -16.05 -2.98
CA ILE A 107 -13.80 -15.40 -3.13
C ILE A 107 -14.29 -15.35 -4.59
N LYS A 108 -13.60 -16.00 -5.52
CA LYS A 108 -13.90 -15.95 -6.97
C LYS A 108 -15.34 -16.33 -7.31
N GLU A 109 -15.92 -17.28 -6.58
CA GLU A 109 -17.30 -17.75 -6.82
C GLU A 109 -18.32 -16.69 -6.42
N LYS A 110 -17.99 -15.85 -5.43
CA LYS A 110 -18.85 -14.75 -4.97
C LYS A 110 -18.62 -13.48 -5.78
N MET A 111 -17.39 -13.28 -6.27
CA MET A 111 -16.94 -12.05 -6.94
C MET A 111 -16.12 -12.34 -8.22
N PRO A 112 -16.73 -12.91 -9.28
CA PRO A 112 -15.99 -13.40 -10.46
C PRO A 112 -15.26 -12.28 -11.24
N GLY A 113 -15.77 -11.04 -11.19
CA GLY A 113 -15.15 -9.90 -11.89
C GLY A 113 -13.91 -9.31 -11.19
N LEU A 114 -13.67 -9.65 -9.92
CA LEU A 114 -12.57 -9.08 -9.16
C LEU A 114 -11.21 -9.68 -9.54
N LEU A 115 -11.19 -10.98 -9.85
CA LEU A 115 -9.96 -11.74 -10.08
C LEU A 115 -9.10 -11.18 -11.22
N ALA A 116 -9.72 -10.63 -12.26
CA ALA A 116 -9.03 -10.10 -13.44
C ALA A 116 -8.13 -8.87 -13.15
N HIS A 117 -8.22 -8.31 -11.94
CA HIS A 117 -7.64 -7.02 -11.59
C HIS A 117 -6.80 -7.03 -10.31
N CYS A 118 -6.79 -8.15 -9.59
CA CYS A 118 -6.00 -8.26 -8.37
C CYS A 118 -4.60 -8.76 -8.67
N ALA A 119 -3.60 -8.18 -8.00
CA ALA A 119 -2.23 -8.66 -8.08
C ALA A 119 -2.06 -10.00 -7.34
N LYS A 120 -1.01 -10.75 -7.66
CA LYS A 120 -0.69 -12.06 -7.04
C LYS A 120 -0.57 -11.99 -5.51
N ARG A 121 0.04 -10.92 -5.00
CA ARG A 121 0.24 -10.66 -3.57
C ARG A 121 -0.80 -9.70 -2.99
N GLU A 122 -1.89 -9.47 -3.73
CA GLU A 122 -3.03 -8.74 -3.19
C GLU A 122 -3.87 -9.65 -2.30
N ARG A 123 -4.35 -9.08 -1.20
CA ARG A 123 -5.18 -9.74 -0.22
C ARG A 123 -6.36 -8.87 0.16
N ILE A 124 -7.43 -9.52 0.58
CA ILE A 124 -8.71 -8.87 0.88
C ILE A 124 -9.02 -9.15 2.34
N TYR A 125 -8.95 -8.11 3.17
CA TYR A 125 -9.19 -8.25 4.61
C TYR A 125 -10.66 -8.53 4.90
N SER A 126 -10.97 -9.35 5.90
CA SER A 126 -12.36 -9.61 6.30
C SER A 126 -12.55 -9.52 7.82
N HIS A 127 -13.81 -9.37 8.25
CA HIS A 127 -14.21 -9.57 9.64
C HIS A 127 -14.45 -11.04 10.00
N HIS A 128 -14.30 -11.98 9.06
CA HIS A 128 -14.33 -13.39 9.40
C HIS A 128 -13.23 -13.71 10.42
N SER A 129 -13.68 -14.01 11.64
CA SER A 129 -12.83 -14.29 12.78
C SER A 129 -12.84 -15.77 13.12
N GLU A 130 -11.69 -16.29 13.51
CA GLU A 130 -11.54 -17.68 13.94
C GLU A 130 -10.55 -17.78 15.12
N LEU A 131 -10.67 -18.83 15.92
CA LEU A 131 -9.71 -19.19 16.96
C LEU A 131 -8.84 -20.34 16.45
N ILE A 132 -7.53 -20.10 16.36
CA ILE A 132 -6.56 -21.08 15.88
C ILE A 132 -5.43 -21.26 16.90
N PRO A 133 -4.79 -22.43 16.98
CA PRO A 133 -3.63 -22.62 17.84
C PRO A 133 -2.42 -21.82 17.30
N ALA A 134 -1.60 -21.23 18.16
CA ALA A 134 -0.43 -20.47 17.73
C ALA A 134 0.59 -21.33 16.95
N SER A 135 0.57 -22.65 17.14
CA SER A 135 1.50 -23.60 16.54
C SER A 135 1.40 -23.75 15.01
N ILE A 136 0.33 -23.24 14.38
CA ILE A 136 0.16 -23.29 12.91
C ILE A 136 0.69 -22.04 12.19
N PHE A 137 1.16 -21.04 12.94
CA PHE A 137 1.89 -19.91 12.37
C PHE A 137 3.31 -20.30 11.97
N GLU A 138 3.80 -19.72 10.87
CA GLU A 138 5.13 -20.03 10.34
C GLU A 138 6.07 -18.83 10.25
N VAL A 139 5.61 -17.72 9.70
CA VAL A 139 6.41 -16.51 9.60
C VAL A 139 5.53 -15.26 9.61
N PRO A 140 5.92 -14.16 10.29
CA PRO A 140 5.23 -12.89 10.14
C PRO A 140 5.51 -12.32 8.76
N VAL A 141 4.49 -11.74 8.13
CA VAL A 141 4.59 -11.07 6.84
C VAL A 141 4.14 -9.62 6.97
N PRO A 142 4.91 -8.67 6.40
CA PRO A 142 4.44 -7.29 6.31
C PRO A 142 3.25 -7.24 5.34
N MET A 143 2.13 -6.74 5.85
CA MET A 143 0.93 -6.46 5.08
C MET A 143 0.79 -4.96 4.92
N MET A 144 0.89 -4.47 3.69
CA MET A 144 0.81 -3.04 3.41
C MET A 144 -0.64 -2.63 3.13
N LEU A 145 -1.12 -1.56 3.75
CA LEU A 145 -2.39 -0.95 3.38
C LEU A 145 -2.17 -0.03 2.18
N PHE A 146 -2.83 -0.34 1.06
CA PHE A 146 -2.75 0.46 -0.16
C PHE A 146 -4.03 1.29 -0.35
N LEU A 147 -3.86 2.61 -0.28
CA LEU A 147 -4.87 3.63 -0.45
C LEU A 147 -4.67 4.30 -1.81
N GLU A 148 -5.56 4.00 -2.76
CA GLU A 148 -5.40 4.48 -4.13
C GLU A 148 -5.48 6.02 -4.26
N ASP A 149 -6.13 6.69 -3.32
CA ASP A 149 -6.31 8.14 -3.29
C ASP A 149 -5.32 8.86 -2.36
N ASP A 150 -4.36 8.15 -1.74
CA ASP A 150 -3.41 8.75 -0.82
C ASP A 150 -2.21 9.37 -1.57
N PRO A 151 -2.02 10.71 -1.52
CA PRO A 151 -0.84 11.36 -2.07
C PRO A 151 0.44 11.05 -1.29
N GLU A 152 0.34 10.57 -0.05
CA GLU A 152 1.46 10.26 0.84
C GLU A 152 1.83 8.78 0.84
N GLN A 153 1.21 8.00 -0.06
CA GLN A 153 1.38 6.56 -0.08
C GLN A 153 2.84 6.18 -0.31
N GLN A 154 3.48 5.61 0.71
CA GLN A 154 4.88 5.21 0.67
C GLN A 154 5.16 4.19 -0.42
N PHE A 155 6.42 4.12 -0.87
CA PHE A 155 6.86 3.16 -1.87
C PHE A 155 6.68 1.72 -1.38
N PHE A 156 5.94 0.93 -2.14
CA PHE A 156 5.70 -0.49 -1.88
C PHE A 156 6.42 -1.32 -2.94
N PRO A 157 7.43 -2.10 -2.55
CA PRO A 157 8.06 -3.05 -3.45
C PRO A 157 7.05 -4.06 -4.00
N GLY A 158 7.21 -4.46 -5.28
CA GLY A 158 6.30 -5.40 -5.94
C GLY A 158 6.26 -6.82 -5.34
N ASP A 159 7.15 -7.12 -4.41
CA ASP A 159 7.24 -8.40 -3.70
C ASP A 159 6.56 -8.36 -2.31
N ARG A 160 5.83 -7.32 -1.94
CA ARG A 160 5.13 -7.28 -0.65
C ARG A 160 3.67 -7.68 -0.78
N PHE A 161 3.13 -8.25 0.29
CA PHE A 161 1.69 -8.38 0.42
C PHE A 161 1.07 -7.01 0.68
N PHE A 162 -0.06 -6.77 0.04
CA PHE A 162 -0.82 -5.56 0.28
C PHE A 162 -2.32 -5.84 0.26
N CYS A 163 -3.06 -4.93 0.84
CA CYS A 163 -4.51 -4.95 0.93
C CYS A 163 -5.03 -3.56 0.58
N ARG A 164 -5.99 -3.50 -0.35
CA ARG A 164 -6.75 -2.28 -0.66
C ARG A 164 -8.26 -2.47 -0.57
N TYR A 165 -8.69 -3.69 -0.22
CA TYR A 165 -10.09 -4.08 -0.19
C TYR A 165 -10.47 -4.75 1.13
N PHE A 166 -11.69 -4.49 1.54
CA PHE A 166 -12.39 -5.12 2.64
C PHE A 166 -13.51 -6.02 2.11
N PHE A 167 -13.55 -7.27 2.53
CA PHE A 167 -14.59 -8.24 2.23
C PHE A 167 -15.61 -8.30 3.38
N ASP A 168 -16.75 -7.66 3.14
CA ASP A 168 -17.93 -7.72 3.98
C ASP A 168 -18.77 -8.92 3.57
N ALA A 169 -18.66 -10.01 4.33
CA ALA A 169 -19.40 -11.23 4.11
C ALA A 169 -20.53 -11.33 5.13
N ASN A 170 -21.77 -11.25 4.66
CA ASN A 170 -22.94 -11.57 5.45
C ASN A 170 -23.54 -12.89 4.97
N PRO A 171 -23.09 -14.04 5.52
CA PRO A 171 -23.52 -15.35 5.06
C PRO A 171 -25.03 -15.57 5.23
N ASP A 172 -25.62 -15.04 6.31
CA ASP A 172 -27.05 -15.16 6.61
C ASP A 172 -27.93 -14.51 5.52
N ARG A 173 -27.45 -13.41 4.94
CA ARG A 173 -28.16 -12.67 3.89
C ARG A 173 -27.70 -13.04 2.48
N GLN A 174 -26.69 -13.89 2.35
CA GLN A 174 -25.98 -14.13 1.09
C GLN A 174 -25.53 -12.83 0.41
N ASP A 175 -25.26 -11.79 1.20
CA ASP A 175 -24.80 -10.48 0.72
C ASP A 175 -23.30 -10.41 0.90
N TYR A 176 -22.58 -10.28 -0.22
CA TYR A 176 -21.13 -10.26 -0.26
C TYR A 176 -20.69 -8.99 -0.96
N ARG A 177 -19.87 -8.19 -0.28
CA ARG A 177 -19.39 -6.92 -0.82
C ARG A 177 -17.89 -6.81 -0.66
N VAL A 178 -17.28 -6.20 -1.67
CA VAL A 178 -15.89 -5.77 -1.61
C VAL A 178 -15.90 -4.25 -1.61
N LEU A 179 -15.35 -3.67 -0.56
CA LEU A 179 -15.30 -2.23 -0.32
C LEU A 179 -13.84 -1.79 -0.36
N PRO A 180 -13.48 -0.71 -1.06
CA PRO A 180 -12.11 -0.20 -1.05
C PRO A 180 -11.81 0.52 0.25
N TYR A 181 -10.55 0.46 0.68
CA TYR A 181 -10.04 1.36 1.71
C TYR A 181 -9.89 2.77 1.13
N THR A 182 -10.20 3.77 1.95
CA THR A 182 -10.05 5.19 1.62
C THR A 182 -9.30 5.89 2.75
N CYS A 183 -8.61 6.99 2.44
CA CYS A 183 -7.89 7.79 3.44
C CYS A 183 -8.73 8.25 4.65
N SER A 184 -10.06 8.25 4.51
CA SER A 184 -10.99 8.67 5.56
C SER A 184 -11.29 7.59 6.62
N GLY A 185 -10.78 6.36 6.47
CA GLY A 185 -10.98 5.28 7.44
C GLY A 185 -9.67 4.88 8.12
N GLY A 186 -9.67 4.78 9.45
CA GLY A 186 -8.51 4.31 10.21
C GLY A 186 -8.28 2.80 10.03
N GLU A 187 -7.07 2.33 10.31
CA GLU A 187 -6.75 0.90 10.31
C GLU A 187 -7.63 0.14 11.31
N GLY A 188 -8.48 -0.76 10.81
CA GLY A 188 -9.34 -1.60 11.64
C GLY A 188 -10.79 -1.13 11.76
N GLU A 189 -11.11 0.05 11.24
CA GLU A 189 -12.50 0.45 10.99
C GLU A 189 -12.94 -0.05 9.62
N ALA A 190 -14.17 -0.59 9.55
CA ALA A 190 -14.77 -0.87 8.26
C ALA A 190 -14.85 0.44 7.46
N PRO A 191 -14.49 0.47 6.17
CA PRO A 191 -14.64 1.67 5.36
C PRO A 191 -16.09 2.15 5.40
N SER A 192 -16.27 3.48 5.33
CA SER A 192 -17.58 4.13 5.40
C SER A 192 -18.61 3.42 4.50
N SER A 193 -19.76 3.07 5.08
CA SER A 193 -20.79 2.21 4.50
C SER A 193 -21.51 2.78 3.27
N THR A 194 -21.12 3.95 2.75
CA THR A 194 -21.66 4.44 1.48
C THR A 194 -21.24 3.49 0.36
N PRO A 195 -22.18 2.75 -0.25
CA PRO A 195 -21.86 1.67 -1.18
C PRO A 195 -21.45 2.28 -2.51
N LYS A 196 -20.16 2.53 -2.68
CA LYS A 196 -19.56 2.63 -4.01
C LYS A 196 -18.92 1.28 -4.29
N ARG A 197 -19.17 0.72 -5.47
CA ARG A 197 -18.58 -0.58 -5.83
C ARG A 197 -17.05 -0.41 -5.87
N ALA A 198 -16.29 -1.38 -5.37
CA ALA A 198 -14.83 -1.30 -5.29
C ALA A 198 -14.15 -0.90 -6.61
N TYR A 199 -14.71 -1.30 -7.75
CA TYR A 199 -14.19 -0.97 -9.07
C TYR A 199 -14.62 0.41 -9.59
N ASP A 200 -15.65 1.04 -9.02
CA ASP A 200 -16.14 2.34 -9.50
C ASP A 200 -15.30 3.51 -8.94
N LEU A 201 -14.53 3.27 -7.87
CA LEU A 201 -13.98 4.36 -7.07
C LEU A 201 -12.73 5.01 -7.66
N ASN A 202 -11.89 4.27 -8.38
CA ASN A 202 -10.61 4.77 -8.91
C ASN A 202 -10.18 4.11 -10.23
N ALA A 203 -11.15 3.65 -11.04
CA ALA A 203 -10.86 3.11 -12.36
C ALA A 203 -10.35 4.17 -13.34
N CYS A 204 -9.58 3.71 -14.31
CA CYS A 204 -9.22 4.51 -15.48
C CYS A 204 -10.49 4.91 -16.27
N ILE A 205 -10.35 5.85 -17.21
CA ILE A 205 -11.40 6.22 -18.18
C ILE A 205 -11.93 5.06 -19.04
N CYS A 206 -11.21 3.94 -19.12
CA CYS A 206 -11.70 2.71 -19.76
C CYS A 206 -12.54 1.82 -18.83
N GLY A 207 -12.73 2.20 -17.57
CA GLY A 207 -13.45 1.42 -16.56
C GLY A 207 -12.63 0.30 -15.92
N ALA A 208 -11.43 0.00 -16.42
CA ALA A 208 -10.56 -0.98 -15.78
C ALA A 208 -9.86 -0.37 -14.55
N PRO A 209 -9.84 -1.09 -13.41
CA PRO A 209 -9.11 -0.68 -12.21
C PRO A 209 -7.60 -0.84 -12.39
N TYR A 210 -6.84 -0.33 -11.42
CA TYR A 210 -5.40 -0.47 -11.37
C TYR A 210 -4.97 -1.92 -11.07
N SER A 211 -4.03 -2.44 -11.87
CA SER A 211 -3.35 -3.72 -11.66
C SER A 211 -1.84 -3.49 -11.49
N PRO A 212 -1.28 -3.69 -10.29
CA PRO A 212 0.16 -3.55 -10.04
C PRO A 212 1.04 -4.50 -10.87
N ASP A 213 0.50 -5.65 -11.25
CA ASP A 213 1.21 -6.68 -12.01
C ASP A 213 1.25 -6.40 -13.53
N ASP A 214 0.57 -5.34 -13.99
CA ASP A 214 0.60 -4.95 -15.40
C ASP A 214 1.98 -4.40 -15.77
N THR A 215 2.71 -5.17 -16.60
CA THR A 215 4.05 -4.81 -17.08
C THR A 215 4.04 -4.13 -18.45
N GLU A 216 2.89 -4.11 -19.13
CA GLU A 216 2.74 -3.44 -20.41
C GLU A 216 2.92 -1.91 -20.25
N PRO A 217 3.79 -1.26 -21.03
CA PRO A 217 4.00 0.19 -20.92
C PRO A 217 2.71 1.01 -21.10
N ALA A 218 1.78 0.55 -21.95
CA ALA A 218 0.48 1.19 -22.14
C ALA A 218 -0.45 1.12 -20.92
N ARG A 219 -0.19 0.18 -19.99
CA ARG A 219 -0.94 -0.06 -18.76
C ARG A 219 -0.36 0.63 -17.54
N VAL A 220 0.84 1.21 -17.63
CA VAL A 220 1.33 2.11 -16.57
C VAL A 220 0.34 3.25 -16.39
N MET A 221 0.02 3.56 -15.13
CA MET A 221 -1.00 4.57 -14.83
C MET A 221 -0.38 5.87 -14.37
N HIS A 222 -0.81 6.98 -14.97
CA HIS A 222 -0.52 8.33 -14.52
C HIS A 222 -1.54 8.77 -13.47
N TRP A 223 -1.08 9.23 -12.31
CA TRP A 223 -1.92 9.62 -11.20
C TRP A 223 -2.08 11.15 -11.10
N CYS A 224 -3.33 11.60 -11.00
CA CYS A 224 -3.65 13.02 -10.90
C CYS A 224 -3.59 13.50 -9.45
N PRO A 225 -2.71 14.46 -9.11
CA PRO A 225 -2.51 14.88 -7.73
C PRO A 225 -3.62 15.76 -7.16
N ARG A 226 -4.46 16.36 -8.01
CA ARG A 226 -5.43 17.36 -7.54
C ARG A 226 -6.40 16.74 -6.53
N PRO A 227 -6.65 17.37 -5.37
CA PRO A 227 -7.51 16.82 -4.30
C PRO A 227 -8.88 16.34 -4.78
N GLN A 228 -9.52 17.07 -5.70
CA GLN A 228 -10.83 16.72 -6.26
C GLN A 228 -10.82 15.54 -7.24
N CYS A 229 -9.65 15.10 -7.70
CA CYS A 229 -9.51 14.06 -8.71
C CYS A 229 -8.90 12.79 -8.12
N ARG A 230 -7.61 12.81 -7.73
CA ARG A 230 -6.88 11.68 -7.12
C ARG A 230 -7.04 10.33 -7.86
N ARG A 231 -7.21 10.39 -9.18
CA ARG A 231 -7.45 9.21 -10.04
C ARG A 231 -6.22 8.87 -10.86
N ALA A 232 -6.08 7.57 -11.12
CA ALA A 232 -5.07 7.01 -12.00
C ALA A 232 -5.65 6.74 -13.40
N HIS A 233 -4.85 6.94 -14.44
CA HIS A 233 -5.24 6.69 -15.83
C HIS A 233 -4.13 5.97 -16.58
N HIS A 234 -4.47 4.86 -17.26
CA HIS A 234 -3.54 4.16 -18.14
C HIS A 234 -2.97 5.11 -19.19
N TYR A 235 -1.66 5.06 -19.38
CA TYR A 235 -0.92 5.81 -20.39
C TYR A 235 -1.56 5.67 -21.78
N GLY A 236 -1.81 4.43 -22.22
CA GLY A 236 -2.42 4.15 -23.52
C GLY A 236 -3.84 4.74 -23.66
N CYS A 237 -4.62 4.80 -22.57
CA CYS A 237 -5.95 5.40 -22.60
C CYS A 237 -5.90 6.93 -22.72
N LEU A 238 -4.92 7.59 -22.10
CA LEU A 238 -4.72 9.04 -22.24
C LEU A 238 -4.31 9.39 -23.67
N LEU A 239 -3.41 8.61 -24.27
CA LEU A 239 -3.03 8.77 -25.67
C LEU A 239 -4.21 8.58 -26.63
N ALA A 240 -5.01 7.53 -26.44
CA ALA A 240 -6.15 7.22 -27.29
C ALA A 240 -7.26 8.28 -27.24
N ARG A 241 -7.30 9.12 -26.19
CA ARG A 241 -8.23 10.25 -26.05
C ARG A 241 -7.60 11.60 -26.39
N GLU A 242 -6.44 11.59 -27.05
CA GLU A 242 -5.71 12.79 -27.44
C GLU A 242 -5.45 13.73 -26.26
N GLN A 243 -5.27 13.19 -25.05
CA GLN A 243 -4.99 13.95 -23.84
C GLN A 243 -3.49 14.27 -23.73
N GLN A 244 -2.81 14.49 -24.86
CA GLN A 244 -1.38 14.76 -24.91
C GLN A 244 -1.07 16.05 -25.64
N VAL A 245 -0.07 16.78 -25.15
CA VAL A 245 0.50 17.95 -25.82
C VAL A 245 2.02 17.79 -25.85
N LEU A 246 2.63 18.04 -27.00
CA LEU A 246 4.09 18.10 -27.10
C LEU A 246 4.57 19.45 -26.56
N MET A 247 5.46 19.41 -25.59
CA MET A 247 6.05 20.61 -24.96
C MET A 247 7.55 20.40 -24.80
N THR A 248 8.31 21.47 -24.56
CA THR A 248 9.71 21.31 -24.13
C THR A 248 9.74 20.55 -22.79
N ALA A 249 10.83 19.85 -22.48
CA ALA A 249 10.98 19.20 -21.18
C ALA A 249 10.80 20.16 -19.99
N GLN A 250 11.25 21.41 -20.16
CA GLN A 250 11.10 22.46 -19.16
C GLN A 250 9.63 22.89 -19.01
N ASP A 251 8.92 23.15 -20.10
CA ASP A 251 7.49 23.51 -20.06
C ASP A 251 6.62 22.37 -19.54
N ALA A 252 6.99 21.13 -19.83
CA ALA A 252 6.35 19.94 -19.28
C ALA A 252 6.47 19.85 -17.75
N ALA A 253 7.66 20.12 -17.22
CA ALA A 253 7.87 20.18 -15.78
C ALA A 253 7.00 21.28 -15.15
N PHE A 254 6.91 22.46 -15.78
CA PHE A 254 6.05 23.55 -15.30
C PHE A 254 4.58 23.21 -15.35
N ALA A 255 4.11 22.61 -16.44
CA ALA A 255 2.71 22.21 -16.57
C ALA A 255 2.30 21.26 -15.42
N ARG A 256 3.18 20.34 -15.02
CA ARG A 256 2.96 19.45 -13.88
C ARG A 256 3.00 20.18 -12.53
N LEU A 257 3.88 21.16 -12.37
CA LEU A 257 3.92 22.05 -11.21
C LEU A 257 2.69 22.96 -11.09
N GLU A 258 1.90 23.16 -12.14
CA GLU A 258 0.60 23.85 -12.02
C GLU A 258 -0.48 22.98 -11.36
N SER A 259 -0.27 21.65 -11.28
CA SER A 259 -1.19 20.69 -10.66
C SER A 259 -0.86 20.46 -9.17
N SER A 260 -1.29 21.38 -8.31
CA SER A 260 -1.07 21.28 -6.86
C SER A 260 -1.73 20.04 -6.24
N PRO A 261 -1.01 19.30 -5.36
CA PRO A 261 -1.56 18.16 -4.64
C PRO A 261 -2.53 18.56 -3.52
N ASP A 262 -2.48 19.83 -3.08
CA ASP A 262 -3.27 20.33 -1.94
C ASP A 262 -4.31 21.37 -2.34
N ALA A 263 -4.23 21.89 -3.57
CA ALA A 263 -5.16 22.89 -4.08
C ALA A 263 -5.73 22.52 -5.44
N ASN A 264 -7.03 22.76 -5.61
CA ASN A 264 -7.72 22.59 -6.89
C ASN A 264 -7.52 23.76 -7.85
N LYS A 265 -7.08 24.91 -7.32
CA LYS A 265 -6.80 26.12 -8.09
C LYS A 265 -5.37 26.08 -8.60
N ARG A 266 -5.16 26.64 -9.80
CA ARG A 266 -3.81 26.92 -10.30
C ARG A 266 -3.11 27.90 -9.34
N ILE A 267 -1.80 27.76 -9.20
CA ILE A 267 -1.00 28.78 -8.51
C ILE A 267 -1.14 30.09 -9.28
N SER A 268 -1.25 31.20 -8.57
CA SER A 268 -1.23 32.53 -9.17
C SER A 268 0.18 33.05 -9.48
N VAL A 269 1.21 32.36 -8.97
CA VAL A 269 2.62 32.75 -9.12
C VAL A 269 3.23 31.93 -10.24
N ASP A 270 3.89 32.60 -11.20
CA ASP A 270 4.67 31.93 -12.23
C ASP A 270 5.86 31.19 -11.56
N PRO A 271 5.91 29.84 -11.63
CA PRO A 271 7.00 29.08 -11.04
C PRO A 271 8.38 29.53 -11.50
N ARG A 272 8.48 30.08 -12.73
CA ARG A 272 9.74 30.51 -13.36
C ARG A 272 10.46 31.61 -12.60
N VAL A 273 9.74 32.43 -11.83
CA VAL A 273 10.31 33.56 -11.08
C VAL A 273 11.19 33.10 -9.92
N VAL A 274 11.04 31.86 -9.48
CA VAL A 274 11.54 31.40 -8.17
C VAL A 274 12.36 30.11 -8.26
N LEU A 275 12.58 29.61 -9.47
CA LEU A 275 13.33 28.37 -9.72
C LEU A 275 14.77 28.43 -9.27
N ASP A 276 15.40 29.60 -9.41
CA ASP A 276 16.80 29.79 -9.00
C ASP A 276 16.99 29.60 -7.48
N ARG A 277 15.89 29.60 -6.71
CA ARG A 277 15.90 29.34 -5.27
C ARG A 277 15.62 27.87 -4.94
N VAL A 278 15.03 27.10 -5.85
CA VAL A 278 14.69 25.69 -5.59
C VAL A 278 15.92 24.83 -5.90
N PRO A 279 16.37 23.95 -4.99
CA PRO A 279 17.42 22.98 -5.29
C PRO A 279 17.11 22.17 -6.56
N ALA A 280 18.08 22.05 -7.45
CA ALA A 280 17.89 21.43 -8.77
C ALA A 280 17.35 19.99 -8.68
N GLY A 281 17.75 19.22 -7.64
CA GLY A 281 17.23 17.87 -7.39
C GLY A 281 15.73 17.86 -7.11
N ILE A 282 15.25 18.75 -6.22
CA ILE A 282 13.83 18.89 -5.89
C ILE A 282 13.04 19.33 -7.12
N LEU A 283 13.54 20.32 -7.87
CA LEU A 283 12.86 20.80 -9.06
C LEU A 283 12.74 19.71 -10.14
N ARG A 284 13.82 18.94 -10.34
CA ARG A 284 13.84 17.80 -11.26
C ARG A 284 12.82 16.73 -10.86
N LEU A 285 12.75 16.38 -9.57
CA LEU A 285 11.80 15.39 -9.07
C LEU A 285 10.35 15.89 -9.13
N ALA A 286 10.09 17.13 -8.72
CA ALA A 286 8.76 17.73 -8.74
C ALA A 286 8.18 17.85 -10.17
N GLY A 287 9.07 18.01 -11.16
CA GLY A 287 8.74 18.04 -12.58
C GLY A 287 8.46 16.67 -13.20
N GLN A 288 8.66 15.55 -12.50
CA GLN A 288 8.37 14.21 -13.03
C GLN A 288 6.85 13.95 -13.13
N PRO A 289 6.39 13.09 -14.06
CA PRO A 289 5.03 12.56 -14.01
C PRO A 289 4.85 11.70 -12.76
N ILE A 290 3.62 11.63 -12.25
CA ILE A 290 3.31 10.69 -11.16
C ILE A 290 2.79 9.41 -11.79
N VAL A 291 3.53 8.31 -11.63
CA VAL A 291 3.25 7.03 -12.29
C VAL A 291 3.18 5.89 -11.28
N ARG A 292 2.37 4.86 -11.58
CA ARG A 292 2.19 3.64 -10.78
C ARG A 292 2.18 2.38 -11.67
N GLY A 293 2.58 1.25 -11.10
CA GLY A 293 2.56 -0.07 -11.74
C GLY A 293 3.85 -0.42 -12.48
N GLY A 294 3.95 -1.67 -12.93
CA GLY A 294 5.09 -2.16 -13.70
C GLY A 294 6.43 -2.04 -12.94
N ALA A 295 7.42 -1.42 -13.56
CA ALA A 295 8.76 -1.25 -12.98
C ALA A 295 8.80 -0.34 -11.73
N PHE A 296 7.70 0.35 -11.43
CA PHE A 296 7.61 1.35 -10.36
C PHE A 296 7.04 0.77 -9.05
N GLY A 297 6.84 -0.54 -8.97
CA GLY A 297 6.22 -1.19 -7.82
C GLY A 297 4.73 -0.87 -7.69
N ILE A 298 4.16 -1.21 -6.53
CA ILE A 298 2.71 -1.16 -6.30
C ILE A 298 2.22 0.28 -6.20
N THR A 299 2.97 1.17 -5.57
CA THR A 299 2.54 2.55 -5.30
C THR A 299 3.21 3.57 -6.21
N GLY A 300 4.27 3.20 -6.93
CA GLY A 300 4.92 4.09 -7.86
C GLY A 300 5.78 5.17 -7.19
N ASN A 301 5.92 6.31 -7.87
CA ASN A 301 6.67 7.47 -7.38
C ASN A 301 5.77 8.56 -6.75
N VAL A 302 4.58 8.19 -6.26
CA VAL A 302 3.56 9.14 -5.80
C VAL A 302 4.06 10.02 -4.67
N ALA A 303 4.45 9.42 -3.55
CA ALA A 303 4.84 10.17 -2.36
C ALA A 303 6.02 11.10 -2.67
N CYS A 304 7.10 10.60 -3.29
CA CYS A 304 8.28 11.42 -3.55
C CYS A 304 7.97 12.60 -4.50
N VAL A 305 7.25 12.38 -5.60
CA VAL A 305 6.91 13.49 -6.51
C VAL A 305 5.94 14.48 -5.84
N VAL A 306 4.97 14.01 -5.07
CA VAL A 306 4.05 14.88 -4.30
C VAL A 306 4.83 15.73 -3.29
N HIS A 307 5.69 15.12 -2.47
CA HIS A 307 6.48 15.84 -1.47
C HIS A 307 7.40 16.88 -2.14
N ALA A 308 8.04 16.53 -3.25
CA ALA A 308 8.87 17.46 -4.00
C ALA A 308 8.04 18.64 -4.55
N ARG A 309 6.83 18.39 -5.06
CA ARG A 309 5.92 19.47 -5.50
C ARG A 309 5.50 20.36 -4.33
N ARG A 310 5.20 19.79 -3.16
CA ARG A 310 4.90 20.56 -1.94
C ARG A 310 6.05 21.46 -1.51
N ALA A 311 7.26 20.92 -1.48
CA ALA A 311 8.46 21.69 -1.20
C ALA A 311 8.59 22.91 -2.14
N VAL A 312 8.35 22.72 -3.44
CA VAL A 312 8.31 23.83 -4.39
C VAL A 312 7.23 24.84 -4.01
N TYR A 313 6.00 24.43 -3.72
CA TYR A 313 4.93 25.37 -3.34
C TYR A 313 5.22 26.13 -2.05
N ASP A 314 5.82 25.48 -1.05
CA ASP A 314 6.15 26.14 0.22
C ASP A 314 7.24 27.19 0.00
N ILE A 315 8.22 26.94 -0.89
CA ILE A 315 9.19 27.95 -1.34
C ILE A 315 8.48 29.10 -2.09
N LEU A 316 7.54 28.80 -2.99
CA LEU A 316 6.79 29.81 -3.75
C LEU A 316 5.95 30.72 -2.85
N ARG A 317 5.42 30.19 -1.74
CA ARG A 317 4.64 30.95 -0.74
C ARG A 317 5.52 31.75 0.21
N GLY A 318 6.82 31.42 0.30
CA GLY A 318 7.72 31.97 1.30
C GLY A 318 7.57 31.32 2.68
N ASP A 319 6.92 30.16 2.75
CA ASP A 319 6.66 29.40 3.97
C ASP A 319 7.78 28.39 4.28
N ALA A 320 8.63 28.07 3.31
CA ALA A 320 9.66 27.05 3.44
C ALA A 320 10.85 27.49 4.31
N ASP A 321 11.22 26.62 5.24
CA ASP A 321 12.55 26.60 5.86
C ASP A 321 13.51 25.83 4.95
N PHE A 322 14.45 26.55 4.32
CA PHE A 322 15.40 25.96 3.38
C PHE A 322 16.31 24.93 4.04
N ASP A 323 16.69 25.13 5.31
CA ASP A 323 17.60 24.24 6.02
C ASP A 323 16.93 22.88 6.28
N ALA A 324 15.62 22.88 6.56
CA ALA A 324 14.82 21.67 6.74
C ALA A 324 14.67 20.86 5.43
N LEU A 325 14.57 21.53 4.29
CA LEU A 325 14.48 20.88 2.98
C LEU A 325 15.79 20.21 2.56
N THR A 326 16.92 20.83 2.87
CA THR A 326 18.24 20.24 2.59
C THR A 326 18.55 19.05 3.49
N ALA A 327 18.14 19.07 4.76
CA ALA A 327 18.34 17.93 5.66
C ALA A 327 17.57 16.68 5.20
N TYR A 328 16.42 16.86 4.56
CA TYR A 328 15.63 15.76 4.00
C TYR A 328 16.29 15.15 2.74
N ASP A 329 17.17 15.88 2.05
CA ASP A 329 17.93 15.37 0.89
C ASP A 329 18.94 14.29 1.28
N ASP A 330 19.58 14.44 2.44
CA ASP A 330 20.60 13.53 2.92
C ASP A 330 20.03 12.25 3.58
N GLU A 331 18.84 12.31 4.19
CA GLU A 331 18.23 11.18 4.91
C GLU A 331 17.22 10.37 4.08
N ALA A 332 16.47 11.01 3.18
CA ALA A 332 15.37 10.37 2.45
C ALA A 332 15.75 9.86 1.05
N GLY A 333 16.97 10.16 0.57
CA GLY A 333 17.50 9.63 -0.68
C GLY A 333 16.64 9.99 -1.90
N TRP A 334 16.26 11.27 -2.09
CA TRP A 334 15.51 11.66 -3.29
C TRP A 334 16.23 11.26 -4.58
N ALA A 335 17.56 11.19 -4.55
CA ALA A 335 18.39 10.71 -5.64
C ALA A 335 17.98 9.30 -6.11
N ASP A 336 17.63 8.41 -5.19
CA ASP A 336 17.18 7.05 -5.48
C ASP A 336 15.69 7.00 -5.88
N ALA A 337 14.92 8.03 -5.46
CA ALA A 337 13.51 8.20 -5.80
C ALA A 337 13.29 8.89 -7.16
N ILE A 338 14.34 9.49 -7.73
CA ILE A 338 14.36 9.88 -9.14
C ILE A 338 14.28 8.58 -9.90
N VAL A 339 13.08 8.29 -10.38
CA VAL A 339 12.99 7.31 -11.43
C VAL A 339 13.73 7.93 -12.59
N GLU A 340 14.92 7.41 -12.91
CA GLU A 340 15.57 7.76 -14.15
C GLU A 340 14.51 7.60 -15.23
N PRO A 341 14.24 8.69 -15.96
CA PRO A 341 13.08 8.79 -16.79
C PRO A 341 13.11 7.58 -17.70
N TYR A 342 11.96 6.94 -17.87
CA TYR A 342 11.61 6.20 -19.07
C TYR A 342 12.56 6.52 -20.25
N LEU A 343 13.64 5.74 -20.34
CA LEU A 343 14.59 5.64 -21.44
C LEU A 343 13.94 4.89 -22.63
N TYR A 344 12.62 4.97 -22.76
CA TYR A 344 11.84 4.31 -23.82
C TYR A 344 11.20 5.28 -24.80
N PHE A 345 11.45 6.57 -24.65
CA PHE A 345 11.16 7.53 -25.70
C PHE A 345 12.43 8.36 -25.86
N GLY A 346 13.29 8.01 -26.84
CA GLY A 346 14.42 8.76 -27.43
C GLY A 346 15.67 9.04 -26.58
N ASP A 347 16.83 9.03 -27.22
CA ASP A 347 18.18 8.99 -26.65
C ASP A 347 18.53 10.13 -25.67
N ALA A 348 19.36 9.79 -24.68
CA ALA A 348 19.79 10.63 -23.55
C ALA A 348 20.84 11.69 -23.88
N ASP A 349 20.84 12.22 -25.11
CA ASP A 349 21.69 13.36 -25.45
C ASP A 349 20.98 14.65 -25.05
N GLY A 350 21.54 15.36 -24.06
CA GLY A 350 20.95 16.47 -23.31
C GLY A 350 20.69 17.76 -24.10
N ASP A 351 19.93 17.65 -25.19
CA ASP A 351 19.54 18.79 -26.00
C ASP A 351 18.35 19.53 -25.37
N ALA A 352 18.58 20.78 -24.97
CA ALA A 352 17.58 21.68 -24.37
C ALA A 352 16.37 21.95 -25.30
N GLY A 353 16.44 21.55 -26.58
CA GLY A 353 15.34 21.61 -27.54
C GLY A 353 14.37 20.41 -27.51
N ARG A 354 14.57 19.44 -26.62
CA ARG A 354 13.80 18.18 -26.65
C ARG A 354 12.33 18.38 -26.26
N THR A 355 11.45 17.93 -27.15
CA THR A 355 10.01 17.85 -26.86
C THR A 355 9.65 16.54 -26.17
N VAL A 356 8.72 16.62 -25.23
CA VAL A 356 8.15 15.49 -24.49
C VAL A 356 6.63 15.58 -24.52
N SER A 357 5.95 14.42 -24.52
CA SER A 357 4.50 14.37 -24.37
C SER A 357 4.11 14.64 -22.92
N VAL A 358 3.31 15.68 -22.71
CA VAL A 358 2.64 15.99 -21.44
C VAL A 358 1.22 15.48 -21.52
N LEU A 359 0.84 14.66 -20.56
CA LEU A 359 -0.50 14.11 -20.48
C LEU A 359 -1.38 14.96 -19.57
N PHE A 360 -2.67 15.01 -19.87
CA PHE A 360 -3.65 15.77 -19.10
C PHE A 360 -4.74 14.86 -18.54
N CYS A 361 -5.10 15.09 -17.29
CA CYS A 361 -6.17 14.37 -16.63
C CYS A 361 -7.52 14.75 -17.28
N PRO A 362 -8.30 13.79 -17.79
CA PRO A 362 -9.59 14.06 -18.42
C PRO A 362 -10.65 14.56 -17.44
N GLY A 363 -10.46 14.36 -16.13
CA GLY A 363 -11.40 14.81 -15.11
C GLY A 363 -11.25 16.29 -14.74
N CYS A 364 -10.03 16.80 -14.64
CA CYS A 364 -9.76 18.15 -14.11
C CYS A 364 -8.87 19.03 -15.02
N GLY A 365 -8.37 18.48 -16.12
CA GLY A 365 -7.47 19.17 -17.05
C GLY A 365 -6.09 19.50 -16.48
N GLY A 366 -5.71 18.95 -15.32
CA GLY A 366 -4.36 19.10 -14.77
C GLY A 366 -3.37 18.18 -15.48
N ALA A 367 -2.14 18.63 -15.68
CA ALA A 367 -1.08 17.77 -16.21
C ALA A 367 -0.75 16.64 -15.22
N VAL A 368 -0.48 15.44 -15.74
CA VAL A 368 -0.20 14.21 -14.98
C VAL A 368 1.12 13.54 -15.38
#